data_AF-A0A356KVP2-F1
#
_entry.id   AF-A0A356KVP2-F1
#
_cell.length_a   1.000
_cell.length_b   1.000
_cell.length_c   1.000
_cell.angle_alpha   90.00
_cell.angle_beta   90.00
_cell.angle_gamma   90.00
#
_symmetry.space_group_name_H-M   'P 1'
#
loop_
_entity.id
_entity.type
_entity.pdbx_description
1 polymer ?
#
loop_
_entity_poly.entity_id
_entity_poly.type
_entity_poly.pdbx_seq_one_letter_code
_entity_poly.pdbx_strand_id
1 'polypeptide(L)'
;MSYDLRAVNTPRLSGAALRAFVAAVEHQPTQRLLARRLLKDAGILRLRAARPEEPPTFRPPRQPGPPRPAPQASPLARAAALPDLPPPGFAHERALDFCAAYASGSTTPLEVAERLLSALGESERHEPPLRAIVAQDPADLRAQAAASAGRYAR
;
A
#
# COMPACT_ATOMS: atom_id res chain seq x y z
N MET A 1 -15.55 29.69 9.11
CA MET A 1 -15.98 28.31 9.44
C MET A 1 -15.13 27.82 10.59
N SER A 2 -15.75 27.35 11.67
CA SER A 2 -15.02 26.70 12.77
C SER A 2 -14.67 25.27 12.36
N TYR A 3 -13.45 24.84 12.62
CA TYR A 3 -13.01 23.49 12.34
C TYR A 3 -13.68 22.52 13.34
N ASP A 4 -14.50 21.59 12.84
CA ASP A 4 -15.31 20.69 13.67
C ASP A 4 -14.68 19.28 13.71
N LEU A 5 -13.68 19.10 14.57
CA LEU A 5 -13.06 17.80 14.83
C LEU A 5 -13.94 17.00 15.80
N ARG A 6 -14.95 16.30 15.27
CA ARG A 6 -15.71 15.34 16.09
C ARG A 6 -15.00 14.01 16.12
N ALA A 7 -14.54 13.63 17.31
CA ALA A 7 -14.08 12.28 17.55
C ALA A 7 -15.24 11.29 17.34
N VAL A 8 -15.00 10.26 16.53
CA VAL A 8 -15.91 9.12 16.39
C VAL A 8 -15.83 8.31 17.68
N ASN A 9 -16.95 8.16 18.38
CA ASN A 9 -17.02 7.42 19.63
C ASN A 9 -17.34 5.94 19.36
N THR A 10 -16.31 5.13 19.12
CA THR A 10 -16.44 3.69 18.88
C THR A 10 -15.60 2.90 19.88
N PRO A 11 -16.08 1.71 20.30
CA PRO A 11 -15.34 0.87 21.23
C PRO A 11 -14.06 0.32 20.57
N ARG A 12 -12.94 0.36 21.30
CA ARG A 12 -11.69 -0.30 20.91
C ARG A 12 -11.65 -1.69 21.53
N LEU A 13 -11.84 -2.73 20.72
CA LEU A 13 -11.88 -4.11 21.15
C LEU A 13 -10.78 -4.92 20.47
N SER A 14 -10.16 -5.84 21.19
CA SER A 14 -9.20 -6.81 20.65
C SER A 14 -9.42 -8.19 21.28
N GLY A 15 -8.81 -9.23 20.71
CA GLY A 15 -8.85 -10.59 21.26
C GLY A 15 -10.28 -11.14 21.42
N ALA A 16 -10.54 -11.75 22.58
CA ALA A 16 -11.83 -12.41 22.86
C ALA A 16 -13.01 -11.43 22.88
N ALA A 17 -12.82 -10.21 23.38
CA ALA A 17 -13.87 -9.19 23.41
C ALA A 17 -14.30 -8.79 21.99
N LEU A 18 -13.34 -8.66 21.05
CA LEU A 18 -13.65 -8.41 19.65
C LEU A 18 -14.42 -9.59 19.03
N ARG A 19 -14.00 -10.84 19.30
CA ARG A 19 -14.70 -12.03 18.79
C ARG A 19 -16.15 -12.11 19.27
N ALA A 20 -16.40 -11.89 20.56
CA ALA A 20 -17.75 -11.87 21.12
C ALA A 20 -18.61 -10.75 20.51
N PHE A 21 -18.03 -9.58 20.31
CA PHE A 21 -18.71 -8.46 19.66
C PHE A 21 -19.08 -8.77 18.21
N VAL A 22 -18.16 -9.36 17.43
CA VAL A 22 -18.44 -9.78 16.04
C VAL A 22 -19.57 -10.81 16.01
N ALA A 23 -19.52 -11.84 16.87
CA ALA A 23 -20.60 -12.83 16.96
C ALA A 23 -21.97 -12.20 17.29
N ALA A 24 -21.98 -11.19 18.18
CA ALA A 24 -23.20 -10.46 18.51
C ALA A 24 -23.72 -9.60 17.35
N VAL A 25 -22.83 -9.04 16.52
CA VAL A 25 -23.19 -8.28 15.32
C VAL A 25 -23.71 -9.19 14.21
N GLU A 26 -23.20 -10.41 14.08
CA GLU A 26 -23.63 -11.39 13.07
C GLU A 26 -24.97 -12.06 13.42
N HIS A 27 -25.35 -12.08 14.70
CA HIS A 27 -26.61 -12.68 15.15
C HIS A 27 -27.83 -11.76 14.90
N GLN A 28 -28.83 -12.26 14.16
CA GLN A 28 -29.93 -11.50 13.56
C GLN A 28 -30.74 -10.59 14.53
N PRO A 29 -31.14 -11.00 15.74
CA PRO A 29 -31.89 -10.13 16.66
C PRO A 29 -31.01 -9.03 17.30
N THR A 30 -29.73 -9.28 17.54
CA THR A 30 -28.79 -8.31 18.15
C THR A 30 -28.18 -7.37 17.12
N GLN A 31 -28.03 -7.82 15.87
CA GLN A 31 -27.49 -7.06 14.74
C GLN A 31 -28.16 -5.69 14.57
N ARG A 32 -29.50 -5.65 14.53
CA ARG A 32 -30.24 -4.41 14.23
C ARG A 32 -30.02 -3.34 15.30
N LEU A 33 -29.99 -3.73 16.57
CA LEU A 33 -29.79 -2.82 17.69
C LEU A 33 -28.36 -2.29 17.70
N LEU A 34 -27.38 -3.20 17.58
CA LEU A 34 -25.96 -2.84 17.56
C LEU A 34 -25.62 -1.96 16.35
N ALA A 35 -26.07 -2.32 15.15
CA ALA A 35 -25.85 -1.52 13.95
C ALA A 35 -26.45 -0.12 14.08
N ARG A 36 -27.69 0.01 14.60
CA ARG A 36 -28.32 1.33 14.81
C ARG A 36 -27.51 2.18 15.80
N ARG A 37 -27.00 1.58 16.87
CA ARG A 37 -26.18 2.29 17.86
C ARG A 37 -24.85 2.74 17.29
N LEU A 38 -24.13 1.86 16.59
CA LEU A 38 -22.87 2.17 15.92
C LEU A 38 -23.03 3.29 14.89
N LEU A 39 -24.08 3.25 14.06
CA LEU A 39 -24.37 4.30 13.09
C LEU A 39 -24.72 5.64 13.76
N LYS A 40 -25.35 5.61 14.95
CA LYS A 40 -25.62 6.82 15.74
C LYS A 40 -24.33 7.40 16.31
N ASP A 41 -23.51 6.57 16.95
CA ASP A 41 -22.27 7.00 17.61
C ASP A 41 -21.20 7.45 16.59
N ALA A 42 -21.19 6.88 15.39
CA ALA A 42 -20.39 7.34 14.25
C ALA A 42 -20.95 8.61 13.57
N GLY A 43 -22.09 9.15 14.00
CA GLY A 43 -22.70 10.35 13.44
C GLY A 43 -23.38 10.17 12.07
N ILE A 44 -23.39 8.96 11.50
CA ILE A 44 -23.96 8.64 10.18
C ILE A 44 -25.46 8.91 10.12
N LEU A 45 -26.20 8.74 11.23
CA LEU A 45 -27.63 9.05 11.25
C LEU A 45 -27.93 10.54 11.00
N ARG A 46 -26.97 11.46 11.22
CA ARG A 46 -27.13 12.88 10.84
C ARG A 46 -27.19 13.08 9.33
N LEU A 47 -26.48 12.25 8.56
CA LEU A 47 -26.52 12.28 7.10
C LEU A 47 -27.92 11.95 6.57
N ARG A 48 -28.69 11.10 7.28
CA ARG A 48 -30.09 10.81 6.90
C ARG A 48 -31.03 11.99 7.10
N ALA A 49 -30.68 12.92 8.00
CA ALA A 49 -31.44 14.13 8.23
C ALA A 49 -31.01 15.28 7.29
N ALA A 50 -29.81 15.20 6.73
CA ALA A 50 -29.30 16.20 5.79
C ALA A 50 -30.12 16.16 4.48
N ARG A 51 -30.43 17.35 3.96
CA ARG A 51 -31.09 17.54 2.67
C ARG A 51 -30.20 18.46 1.82
N PRO A 52 -29.16 17.91 1.16
CA PRO A 52 -28.36 18.71 0.25
C PRO A 52 -29.23 19.17 -0.92
N GLU A 53 -29.03 20.42 -1.34
CA GLU A 53 -29.69 20.97 -2.52
C GLU A 53 -28.95 20.56 -3.80
N GLU A 54 -27.67 20.21 -3.68
CA GLU A 54 -26.84 19.81 -4.81
C GLU A 54 -27.17 18.39 -5.29
N PRO A 55 -27.09 18.12 -6.61
CA PRO A 55 -27.26 16.78 -7.14
C PRO A 55 -26.13 15.84 -6.70
N PRO A 56 -26.41 14.53 -6.58
CA PRO A 56 -25.41 13.56 -6.16
C PRO A 56 -24.27 13.46 -7.17
N THR A 57 -23.05 13.51 -6.66
CA THR A 57 -21.81 13.36 -7.44
C THR A 57 -21.21 11.98 -7.20
N PHE A 58 -21.39 11.06 -8.15
CA PHE A 58 -20.97 9.65 -8.00
C PHE A 58 -19.49 9.39 -8.28
N ARG A 59 -18.81 10.34 -8.91
CA ARG A 59 -17.37 10.30 -9.22
C ARG A 59 -16.79 11.69 -9.01
N PRO A 60 -15.53 11.83 -8.54
CA PRO A 60 -14.91 13.13 -8.38
C PRO A 60 -15.02 13.93 -9.69
N PRO A 61 -15.59 15.16 -9.67
CA PRO A 61 -15.71 15.95 -10.88
C PRO A 61 -14.31 16.39 -11.30
N ARG A 62 -13.97 16.20 -12.58
CA ARG A 62 -12.71 16.68 -13.13
C ARG A 62 -12.83 18.18 -13.35
N GLN A 63 -12.12 18.99 -12.56
CA GLN A 63 -11.96 20.40 -12.89
C GLN A 63 -11.10 20.51 -14.16
N PRO A 64 -11.55 21.21 -15.22
CA PRO A 64 -10.69 21.51 -16.35
C PRO A 64 -9.61 22.48 -15.90
N GLY A 65 -8.40 21.96 -15.65
CA GLY A 65 -7.20 22.76 -15.49
C GLY A 65 -6.60 23.15 -16.84
N PRO A 66 -5.64 24.09 -16.87
CA PRO A 66 -4.91 24.41 -18.09
C PRO A 66 -4.26 23.12 -18.65
N PRO A 67 -4.18 22.98 -19.99
CA PRO A 67 -3.57 21.81 -20.60
C PRO A 67 -2.15 21.65 -20.08
N ARG A 68 -1.87 20.53 -19.41
CA ARG A 68 -0.51 20.17 -19.04
C ARG A 68 0.20 19.71 -20.32
N PRO A 69 1.37 20.25 -20.66
CA PRO A 69 2.12 19.77 -21.81
C PRO A 69 2.36 18.26 -21.65
N ALA A 70 2.20 17.53 -22.75
CA ALA A 70 2.48 16.09 -22.76
C ALA A 70 3.94 15.86 -22.34
N PRO A 71 4.24 14.81 -21.56
CA PRO A 71 5.61 14.42 -21.30
C PRO A 71 6.31 14.16 -22.65
N GLN A 72 7.38 14.89 -22.93
CA GLN A 72 8.10 14.79 -24.21
C GLN A 72 8.96 13.51 -24.29
N ALA A 73 9.28 12.90 -23.14
CA ALA A 73 10.14 11.73 -23.04
C ALA A 73 9.37 10.52 -22.50
N SER A 74 9.71 9.33 -23.00
CA SER A 74 9.19 8.07 -22.48
C SER A 74 9.59 7.88 -21.00
N PRO A 75 8.84 7.08 -20.21
CA PRO A 75 9.21 6.78 -18.83
C PRO A 75 10.65 6.24 -18.69
N LEU A 76 11.08 5.42 -19.64
CA LEU A 76 12.45 4.88 -19.70
C LEU A 76 13.50 5.98 -19.93
N ALA A 77 13.26 6.87 -20.91
CA ALA A 77 14.16 7.99 -21.19
C ALA A 77 14.26 8.95 -19.99
N ARG A 78 13.17 9.17 -19.26
CA ARG A 78 13.17 9.98 -18.04
C ARG A 78 13.96 9.34 -16.91
N ALA A 79 13.87 8.02 -16.75
CA ALA A 79 14.64 7.29 -15.74
C ALA A 79 16.15 7.35 -16.03
N ALA A 80 16.53 7.23 -17.31
CA ALA A 80 17.93 7.33 -17.73
C ALA A 80 18.53 8.74 -17.55
N ALA A 81 17.70 9.78 -17.53
CA ALA A 81 18.14 11.17 -17.34
C ALA A 81 18.21 11.61 -15.87
N LEU A 82 17.96 10.70 -14.91
CA LEU A 82 18.06 11.03 -13.49
C LEU A 82 19.52 11.30 -13.10
N PRO A 83 19.80 12.39 -12.36
CA PRO A 83 21.16 12.71 -11.94
C PRO A 83 21.69 11.66 -10.97
N ASP A 84 22.92 11.21 -11.22
CA ASP A 84 23.62 10.30 -10.33
C ASP A 84 24.43 11.06 -9.28
N LEU A 85 23.73 11.61 -8.28
CA LEU A 85 24.36 12.16 -7.10
C LEU A 85 23.91 11.37 -5.87
N PRO A 86 24.81 10.66 -5.17
CA PRO A 86 24.47 10.07 -3.89
C PRO A 86 24.16 11.19 -2.88
N PRO A 87 23.04 11.13 -2.15
CA PRO A 87 22.73 12.12 -1.13
C PRO A 87 23.75 12.04 0.02
N PRO A 88 24.04 13.15 0.72
CA PRO A 88 24.94 13.11 1.86
C PRO A 88 24.31 12.33 3.02
N GLY A 89 25.08 11.43 3.64
CA GLY A 89 24.66 10.63 4.80
C GLY A 89 24.17 9.22 4.44
N PHE A 90 23.37 8.62 5.32
CA PHE A 90 22.76 7.31 5.08
C PHE A 90 21.65 7.43 4.02
N ALA A 91 21.67 6.51 3.05
CA ALA A 91 20.63 6.37 2.06
C ALA A 91 20.39 4.89 1.74
N HIS A 92 19.13 4.55 1.51
CA HIS A 92 18.76 3.24 0.97
C HIS A 92 19.19 3.14 -0.50
N GLU A 93 19.42 1.90 -0.95
CA GLU A 93 19.74 1.58 -2.32
C GLU A 93 18.61 2.02 -3.26
N ARG A 94 18.98 2.73 -4.32
CA ARG A 94 18.08 3.19 -5.39
C ARG A 94 18.00 2.12 -6.47
N ALA A 95 16.93 2.17 -7.28
CA ALA A 95 16.84 1.33 -8.47
C ALA A 95 18.06 1.47 -9.40
N LEU A 96 18.63 2.68 -9.51
CA LEU A 96 19.84 2.94 -10.31
C LEU A 96 21.08 2.23 -9.76
N ASP A 97 21.20 2.09 -8.44
CA ASP A 97 22.35 1.43 -7.81
C ASP A 97 22.36 -0.06 -8.16
N PHE A 98 21.19 -0.70 -8.18
CA PHE A 98 21.03 -2.07 -8.67
C PHE A 98 21.32 -2.18 -10.18
N CYS A 99 20.81 -1.25 -11.00
CA CYS A 99 21.13 -1.24 -12.44
C CYS A 99 22.64 -1.15 -12.69
N ALA A 100 23.34 -0.26 -11.98
CA ALA A 100 24.78 -0.11 -12.08
C ALA A 100 25.51 -1.38 -11.60
N ALA A 101 25.06 -1.99 -10.50
CA ALA A 101 25.66 -3.21 -9.95
C ALA A 101 25.46 -4.43 -10.86
N TYR A 102 24.31 -4.54 -11.55
CA TYR A 102 24.07 -5.59 -12.54
C TYR A 102 24.91 -5.38 -13.81
N ALA A 103 25.00 -4.13 -14.29
CA ALA A 103 25.79 -3.80 -15.47
C ALA A 103 27.30 -3.96 -15.25
N SER A 104 27.80 -3.68 -14.04
CA SER A 104 29.21 -3.89 -13.68
C SER A 104 29.55 -5.34 -13.31
N GLY A 105 28.54 -6.20 -13.15
CA GLY A 105 28.71 -7.58 -12.70
C GLY A 105 29.04 -7.73 -11.21
N SER A 106 28.93 -6.65 -10.42
CA SER A 106 29.16 -6.70 -8.96
C SER A 106 28.13 -7.54 -8.22
N THR A 107 26.94 -7.71 -8.79
CA THR A 107 25.93 -8.68 -8.34
C THR A 107 25.00 -9.01 -9.51
N THR A 108 24.13 -10.00 -9.36
CA THR A 108 23.15 -10.37 -10.39
C THR A 108 21.71 -10.25 -9.87
N PRO A 109 20.71 -10.07 -10.76
CA PRO A 109 19.30 -10.14 -10.36
C PRO A 109 18.94 -11.43 -9.61
N LEU A 110 19.59 -12.55 -9.95
CA LEU A 110 19.38 -13.83 -9.28
C LEU A 110 19.91 -13.82 -7.84
N GLU A 111 21.11 -13.30 -7.61
CA GLU A 111 21.67 -13.15 -6.25
C GLU A 111 20.81 -12.23 -5.38
N VAL A 112 20.31 -11.12 -5.94
CA VAL A 112 19.41 -10.22 -5.21
C VAL A 112 18.10 -10.92 -4.85
N ALA A 113 17.54 -11.70 -5.77
CA ALA A 113 16.32 -12.47 -5.52
C ALA A 113 16.51 -13.53 -4.42
N GLU A 114 17.63 -14.25 -4.39
CA GLU A 114 17.93 -15.22 -3.32
C GLU A 114 18.13 -14.53 -1.97
N ARG A 115 18.83 -13.39 -1.94
CA ARG A 115 18.99 -12.60 -0.70
C ARG A 115 17.63 -12.12 -0.17
N LEU A 116 16.73 -11.66 -1.05
CA LEU A 116 15.38 -11.29 -0.66
C LEU A 116 14.61 -12.48 -0.08
N LEU A 117 14.64 -13.64 -0.75
CA LEU A 117 13.97 -14.85 -0.26
C LEU A 117 14.49 -15.28 1.11
N SER A 118 15.81 -15.19 1.33
CA SER A 118 16.41 -15.48 2.63
C SER A 118 15.95 -14.49 3.70
N ALA A 119 15.98 -13.18 3.41
CA ALA A 119 15.57 -12.16 4.35
C ALA A 119 14.08 -12.27 4.72
N LEU A 120 13.23 -12.60 3.75
CA LEU A 120 11.81 -12.90 4.01
C LEU A 120 11.68 -14.13 4.92
N GLY A 121 12.42 -15.21 4.63
CA GLY A 121 12.42 -16.42 5.46
C GLY A 121 12.92 -16.20 6.89
N GLU A 122 13.90 -15.33 7.10
CA GLU A 122 14.37 -14.91 8.44
C GLU A 122 13.32 -14.07 9.16
N SER A 123 12.73 -13.11 8.45
CA SER A 123 11.73 -12.20 8.98
C SER A 123 10.45 -12.91 9.45
N GLU A 124 10.11 -14.07 8.87
CA GLU A 124 8.98 -14.90 9.31
C GLU A 124 9.28 -15.71 10.58
N ARG A 125 10.54 -15.80 11.01
CA ARG A 125 10.94 -16.48 12.26
C ARG A 125 10.94 -15.56 13.48
N HIS A 126 10.74 -14.25 13.28
CA HIS A 126 10.62 -13.31 14.38
C HIS A 126 9.32 -13.53 15.18
N GLU A 127 9.31 -13.05 16.43
CA GLU A 127 8.14 -13.08 17.29
C GLU A 127 7.75 -11.64 17.71
N PRO A 128 6.71 -11.04 17.11
CA PRO A 128 5.85 -11.59 16.05
C PRO A 128 6.51 -11.57 14.66
N PRO A 129 6.07 -12.43 13.71
CA PRO A 129 6.57 -12.41 12.34
C PRO A 129 6.15 -11.11 11.63
N LEU A 130 7.02 -10.56 10.79
CA LEU A 130 6.75 -9.28 10.10
C LEU A 130 5.64 -9.38 9.06
N ARG A 131 5.57 -10.49 8.30
CA ARG A 131 4.57 -10.72 7.24
C ARG A 131 4.50 -9.61 6.20
N ALA A 132 5.67 -9.13 5.75
CA ALA A 132 5.76 -8.04 4.77
C ALA A 132 5.11 -8.41 3.42
N ILE A 133 5.15 -9.68 3.03
CA ILE A 133 4.54 -10.22 1.82
C ILE A 133 3.58 -11.35 2.21
N VAL A 134 2.31 -11.26 1.80
CA VAL A 134 1.27 -12.23 2.17
C VAL A 134 1.20 -13.41 1.19
N ALA A 135 1.60 -13.21 -0.07
CA ALA A 135 1.60 -14.24 -1.11
C ALA A 135 2.82 -14.10 -2.01
N GLN A 136 3.59 -15.18 -2.16
CA GLN A 136 4.79 -15.23 -2.98
C GLN A 136 4.97 -16.63 -3.58
N ASP A 137 5.41 -16.69 -4.85
CA ASP A 137 5.92 -17.90 -5.48
C ASP A 137 7.45 -17.77 -5.64
N PRO A 138 8.25 -18.49 -4.82
CA PRO A 138 9.70 -18.46 -4.93
C PRO A 138 10.25 -19.01 -6.26
N ALA A 139 9.53 -19.92 -6.92
CA ALA A 139 9.96 -20.48 -8.21
C ALA A 139 9.76 -19.47 -9.33
N ASP A 140 8.62 -18.78 -9.35
CA ASP A 140 8.35 -17.69 -10.29
C ASP A 140 9.35 -16.53 -10.12
N LEU A 141 9.62 -16.11 -8.87
CA LEU A 141 10.62 -15.07 -8.60
C LEU A 141 12.00 -15.45 -9.16
N ARG A 142 12.43 -16.70 -8.93
CA ARG A 142 13.71 -17.20 -9.47
C ARG A 142 13.72 -17.23 -10.99
N ALA A 143 12.63 -17.67 -11.62
CA ALA A 143 12.53 -17.71 -13.08
C ALA A 143 12.63 -16.31 -13.70
N GLN A 144 11.94 -15.33 -13.12
CA GLN A 144 12.03 -13.93 -13.56
C GLN A 144 13.43 -13.34 -13.34
N ALA A 145 14.05 -13.64 -12.21
CA ALA A 145 15.40 -13.18 -11.88
C ALA A 145 16.45 -13.78 -12.83
N ALA A 146 16.36 -15.08 -13.14
CA ALA A 146 17.22 -15.75 -14.10
C ALA A 146 17.06 -15.16 -15.51
N ALA A 147 15.82 -14.93 -15.96
CA ALA A 147 15.56 -14.28 -17.25
C ALA A 147 16.13 -12.85 -17.30
N SER A 148 16.13 -12.13 -16.17
CA SER A 148 16.75 -10.82 -16.06
C SER A 148 18.27 -10.87 -16.07
N ALA A 149 18.89 -11.78 -15.33
CA ALA A 149 20.34 -11.99 -15.34
C ALA A 149 20.84 -12.32 -16.76
N GLY A 150 20.10 -13.16 -17.50
CA GLY A 150 20.40 -13.46 -18.90
C GLY A 150 20.33 -12.28 -19.87
N ARG A 151 19.70 -11.16 -19.50
CA ARG A 151 19.73 -9.91 -20.30
C ARG A 151 20.97 -9.06 -20.02
N TYR A 152 21.50 -9.10 -18.80
CA TYR A 152 22.72 -8.38 -18.42
C TYR A 152 24.00 -9.12 -18.83
N ALA A 153 23.91 -10.43 -19.10
CA ALA A 153 25.02 -11.24 -19.59
C ALA A 153 25.23 -11.15 -21.13
N ARG A 154 24.38 -10.40 -21.85
CA ARG A 154 24.49 -10.14 -23.30
C ARG A 154 25.20 -8.83 -23.56
#